data_AF-X1KS29-F1
#
_entry.id   AF-X1KS29-F1
#
_cell.length_a   1.000
_cell.length_b   1.000
_cell.length_c   1.000
_cell.angle_alpha   90.00
_cell.angle_beta   90.00
_cell.angle_gamma   90.00
#
_symmetry.space_group_name_H-M   'P 1'
#
loop_
_entity.id
_entity.type
_entity.pdbx_description
1 polymer ?
#
loop_
_entity_poly.entity_id
_entity_poly.type
_entity_poly.pdbx_seq_one_letter_code
_entity_poly.pdbx_strand_id
1 'polypeptide(L)' 'YDVDPVRQAIADSWPNSIDDSNAREEWGWKPEYDLVAMTKDMLEKLSDKLKI' A
#
# COMPACT_ATOMS: atom_id res chain seq x y z
N TYR A 1 -2.25 -11.65 -18.99
CA TYR A 1 -1.48 -10.86 -18.01
C TYR A 1 -0.10 -11.51 -17.98
N ASP A 2 0.93 -10.78 -18.38
CA ASP A 2 2.30 -11.30 -18.42
C ASP A 2 3.10 -10.62 -17.32
N VAL A 3 3.44 -11.40 -16.28
CA VAL A 3 4.18 -10.91 -15.12
C VAL A 3 5.65 -11.10 -15.43
N ASP A 4 6.42 -10.02 -15.40
CA ASP A 4 7.88 -10.06 -15.54
C ASP A 4 8.48 -10.95 -14.43
N PRO A 5 9.05 -12.14 -14.77
CA PRO A 5 9.54 -13.09 -13.78
C PRO A 5 10.64 -12.52 -12.88
N VAL A 6 11.42 -11.55 -13.37
CA VAL A 6 12.47 -10.90 -12.58
C VAL A 6 11.85 -10.02 -11.49
N ARG A 7 10.78 -9.30 -11.81
CA ARG A 7 10.08 -8.44 -10.84
C ARG A 7 9.29 -9.26 -9.83
N GLN A 8 8.67 -10.36 -10.28
CA GLN A 8 7.96 -11.25 -9.38
C GLN A 8 8.91 -11.89 -8.36
N ALA A 9 10.09 -12.35 -8.79
CA ALA A 9 11.08 -12.90 -7.87
C ALA A 9 11.55 -11.87 -6.80
N ILE A 10 11.58 -10.57 -7.14
CA ILE A 10 11.86 -9.51 -6.17
C ILE A 10 10.69 -9.38 -5.19
N ALA A 11 9.44 -9.34 -5.68
CA ALA A 11 8.26 -9.24 -4.83
C ALA A 11 8.14 -10.45 -3.88
N ASP A 12 8.41 -11.66 -4.37
CA ASP A 12 8.36 -12.91 -3.59
C ASP A 12 9.43 -12.96 -2.49
N SER A 13 10.49 -12.15 -2.60
CA SER A 13 11.53 -12.05 -1.57
C SER A 13 11.15 -11.16 -0.38
N TRP A 14 10.08 -10.37 -0.50
CA TRP A 14 9.63 -9.46 0.55
C TRP A 14 8.66 -10.15 1.52
N PRO A 15 8.62 -9.72 2.79
CA PRO A 15 7.65 -10.25 3.75
C PRO A 15 6.22 -9.84 3.36
N ASN A 16 5.26 -10.75 3.54
CA ASN A 16 3.84 -10.48 3.28
C ASN A 16 3.23 -9.45 4.25
N SER A 17 3.83 -9.29 5.43
CA SER A 17 3.41 -8.34 6.44
C SER A 17 4.60 -7.94 7.31
N ILE A 18 4.59 -6.70 7.81
CA ILE A 18 5.59 -6.18 8.73
C ILE A 18 4.91 -5.95 10.07
N ASP A 19 5.52 -6.46 11.15
CA ASP A 19 5.10 -6.14 12.51
C ASP A 19 5.55 -4.71 12.84
N ASP A 20 4.57 -3.83 13.06
CA ASP A 20 4.77 -2.41 13.37
C ASP A 20 4.54 -2.09 14.86
N SER A 21 4.45 -3.09 15.74
CA SER A 21 4.18 -2.94 17.18
C SER A 21 5.11 -1.94 17.88
N ASN A 22 6.44 -2.07 17.71
CA ASN A 22 7.41 -1.15 18.32
C ASN A 22 7.15 0.31 17.92
N ALA A 23 6.76 0.55 16.66
CA ALA A 23 6.49 1.91 16.19
C ALA A 23 5.23 2.50 16.83
N ARG A 24 4.23 1.66 17.09
CA ARG A 24 3.00 2.05 17.80
C ARG A 24 3.31 2.40 19.26
N GLU A 25 4.16 1.61 19.92
CA GLU A 25 4.50 1.79 21.33
C GLU A 25 5.43 2.98 21.57
N GLU A 26 6.50 3.11 20.78
CA GLU A 26 7.54 4.10 21.02
C GLU A 26 7.20 5.49 20.47
N TRP A 27 6.51 5.54 19.33
CA TRP A 27 6.25 6.79 18.60
C TRP A 27 4.76 7.08 18.41
N GLY A 28 3.87 6.24 18.94
CA GLY A 28 2.44 6.40 18.77
C GLY A 28 1.99 6.26 17.31
N TRP A 29 2.72 5.50 16.49
CA TRP A 29 2.34 5.25 15.10
C TRP A 29 0.92 4.69 15.03
N LYS A 30 0.07 5.33 14.21
CA LYS A 30 -1.33 4.95 14.06
C LYS A 30 -1.78 5.19 12.62
N PRO A 31 -1.72 4.17 11.75
CA PRO A 31 -2.20 4.31 10.38
C PRO A 31 -3.72 4.51 10.37
N GLU A 32 -4.19 5.54 9.66
CA GLU A 32 -5.62 5.89 9.56
C GLU A 32 -6.25 5.44 8.24
N TYR A 33 -5.44 5.19 7.22
CA TYR A 33 -5.92 4.74 5.91
C TYR A 33 -5.83 3.22 5.83
N ASP A 34 -6.98 2.58 5.80
CA ASP A 34 -7.08 1.17 5.41
C ASP A 34 -7.12 1.03 3.87
N LEU A 35 -7.19 -0.21 3.40
CA LEU A 35 -7.23 -0.51 1.97
C LEU A 35 -8.43 0.15 1.26
N VAL A 36 -9.59 0.22 1.92
CA VAL A 36 -10.82 0.75 1.34
C VAL A 36 -10.75 2.27 1.23
N ALA A 37 -10.35 2.94 2.30
CA ALA A 37 -10.17 4.38 2.36
C ALA A 37 -9.11 4.84 1.35
N MET A 38 -7.97 4.14 1.29
CA MET A 38 -6.93 4.42 0.30
C MET A 38 -7.43 4.21 -1.14
N THR A 39 -8.13 3.11 -1.42
CA THR A 39 -8.65 2.84 -2.77
C THR A 39 -9.62 3.92 -3.22
N LYS A 40 -10.52 4.35 -2.32
CA LYS A 40 -11.47 5.42 -2.60
C LYS A 40 -10.75 6.75 -2.90
N ASP A 41 -9.84 7.17 -2.02
CA ASP A 41 -9.12 8.44 -2.19
C ASP A 41 -8.29 8.43 -3.49
N MET A 42 -7.57 7.34 -3.78
CA MET A 42 -6.78 7.22 -5.01
C MET A 42 -7.64 7.33 -6.28
N LEU A 43 -8.81 6.69 -6.31
CA LEU A 43 -9.72 6.80 -7.45
C LEU A 43 -10.25 8.22 -7.61
N GLU A 44 -10.66 8.87 -6.52
CA GLU A 44 -11.11 10.27 -6.54
C GLU A 44 -10.02 11.20 -7.11
N LYS A 45 -8.78 11.10 -6.61
CA LYS A 45 -7.66 11.91 -7.10
C LYS A 45 -7.33 11.64 -8.57
N LEU A 46 -7.41 10.38 -9.00
CA LEU A 46 -7.15 10.03 -10.40
C LEU A 46 -8.25 10.53 -11.33
N SER A 47 -9.52 10.45 -10.92
CA SER A 47 -10.65 11.02 -11.67
C SER A 47 -10.49 12.53 -11.85
N ASP A 48 -10.17 13.25 -10.78
CA ASP A 48 -9.90 14.70 -10.83
C ASP A 48 -8.74 15.03 -11.79
N LYS A 49 -7.65 14.25 -11.73
CA LYS A 49 -6.46 14.44 -12.57
C LYS A 49 -6.75 14.16 -14.04
N LEU A 50 -7.52 13.12 -14.34
CA LEU A 50 -7.84 12.68 -15.69
C LEU A 50 -9.08 13.40 -16.28
N LYS A 51 -9.81 14.16 -15.46
CA LYS A 51 -11.06 14.86 -15.81
C LYS A 51 -12.14 13.91 -16.33
N ILE A 52 -12.31 12.78 -15.63
CA ILE A 52 -13.31 11.75 -15.92
C ILE A 52 -14.28 11.59 -14.75
#